data_AF-A0A349BTQ4-F1
#
_entry.id   AF-A0A349BTQ4-F1
#
_cell.length_a   1.000
_cell.length_b   1.000
_cell.length_c   1.000
_cell.angle_alpha   90.00
_cell.angle_beta   90.00
_cell.angle_gamma   90.00
#
_symmetry.space_group_name_H-M   'P 1'
#
loop_
_entity.id
_entity.type
_entity.pdbx_description
1 polymer ?
#
loop_
_entity_poly.entity_id
_entity_poly.type
_entity_poly.pdbx_seq_one_letter_code
_entity_poly.pdbx_strand_id
1 'polypeptide(L)'
;NEKFKKLTQKHMEMLKGFEGKIEYDFEEMEAVFMKNIEALKKFKIVDSEHYLHEAQKAGKKILAEGAQGSLLDVDFGTYPFVTSSTTTAAGACTGLGIAPNKIKEVFGIF
;
A
#
# COMPACT_ATOMS: atom_id res chain seq x y z
N ASN A 1 -3.57 -21.36 5.24
CA ASN A 1 -3.65 -20.86 6.63
C ASN A 1 -2.34 -20.87 7.42
N GLU A 2 -1.31 -21.59 6.98
CA GLU A 2 -0.02 -21.67 7.70
C GLU A 2 0.76 -20.34 7.74
N LYS A 3 0.87 -19.63 6.61
CA LYS A 3 1.55 -18.32 6.53
C LYS A 3 0.95 -17.29 7.50
N PHE A 4 -0.39 -17.24 7.59
CA PHE A 4 -1.10 -16.36 8.52
C PHE A 4 -0.71 -16.66 9.96
N LYS A 5 -0.86 -17.91 10.40
CA LYS A 5 -0.50 -18.34 11.77
C LYS A 5 0.95 -18.01 12.13
N LYS A 6 1.88 -18.28 11.22
CA LYS A 6 3.31 -17.98 11.40
C LYS A 6 3.58 -16.49 11.60
N LEU A 7 2.96 -15.63 10.79
CA LEU A 7 3.13 -14.17 10.90
C LEU A 7 2.45 -13.62 12.15
N THR A 8 1.26 -14.10 12.49
CA THR A 8 0.56 -13.76 13.73
C THR A 8 1.43 -14.07 14.94
N GLN A 9 1.94 -15.31 15.04
CA GLN A 9 2.80 -15.71 16.17
C GLN A 9 4.03 -14.80 16.28
N LYS A 10 4.72 -14.56 15.16
CA LYS A 10 5.89 -13.67 15.15
C LYS A 10 5.55 -12.28 15.69
N HIS A 11 4.44 -11.69 15.26
CA HIS A 11 4.05 -10.35 15.73
C HIS A 11 3.56 -10.36 17.18
N MET A 12 2.86 -11.40 17.64
CA MET A 12 2.51 -11.57 19.05
C MET A 12 3.75 -11.67 19.96
N GLU A 13 4.80 -12.36 19.51
CA GLU A 13 6.07 -12.42 20.24
C GLU A 13 6.77 -11.05 20.28
N MET A 14 6.74 -10.29 19.19
CA MET A 14 7.26 -8.92 19.18
C MET A 14 6.50 -8.01 20.15
N LEU A 15 5.17 -8.12 20.22
CA LEU A 15 4.31 -7.33 21.12
C LEU A 15 4.66 -7.53 22.60
N LYS A 16 5.07 -8.75 23.01
CA LYS A 16 5.52 -9.03 24.38
C LYS A 16 6.74 -8.20 24.80
N GLY A 17 7.56 -7.76 23.84
CA GLY A 17 8.74 -6.94 24.10
C GLY A 17 8.45 -5.45 24.25
N PHE A 18 7.23 -5.00 23.99
CA PHE A 18 6.84 -3.61 24.20
C PHE A 18 6.30 -3.43 25.62
N GLU A 19 6.99 -2.60 26.41
CA GLU A 19 6.54 -2.21 27.74
C GLU A 19 5.37 -1.23 27.64
N GLY A 20 4.18 -1.76 27.38
CA GLY A 20 2.93 -1.02 27.35
C GLY A 20 1.75 -1.98 27.45
N LYS A 21 0.69 -1.59 28.15
CA LYS A 21 -0.59 -2.31 28.09
C LYS A 21 -1.22 -2.05 26.73
N ILE A 22 -0.83 -2.82 25.73
CA ILE A 22 -1.55 -2.86 24.47
C ILE A 22 -2.81 -3.67 24.74
N GLU A 23 -3.93 -2.99 24.95
CA GLU A 23 -5.24 -3.64 25.05
C GLU A 23 -5.71 -3.93 23.62
N TYR A 24 -5.83 -5.21 23.30
CA TYR A 24 -6.40 -5.68 22.04
C TYR A 24 -7.17 -6.98 22.27
N ASP A 25 -8.31 -7.12 21.60
CA ASP A 25 -9.02 -8.39 21.48
C ASP A 25 -8.63 -9.03 20.15
N PHE A 26 -7.70 -9.98 20.20
CA PHE A 26 -7.23 -10.64 18.99
C PHE A 26 -8.32 -11.52 18.37
N GLU A 27 -9.16 -12.16 19.18
CA GLU A 27 -10.19 -13.08 18.69
C GLU A 27 -11.25 -12.30 17.92
N GLU A 28 -11.67 -11.15 18.44
CA GLU A 28 -12.59 -10.23 17.75
C GLU A 28 -11.95 -9.67 16.47
N MET A 29 -10.72 -9.16 16.55
CA MET A 29 -10.02 -8.59 15.38
C MET A 29 -9.79 -9.62 14.28
N GLU A 30 -9.40 -10.85 14.63
CA GLU A 30 -9.23 -11.95 13.68
C GLU A 30 -10.56 -12.30 13.02
N ALA A 31 -11.65 -12.40 13.79
CA ALA A 31 -12.98 -12.68 13.25
C ALA A 31 -13.42 -11.61 12.25
N VAL A 32 -13.22 -10.33 12.57
CA VAL A 32 -13.53 -9.20 11.67
C VAL A 32 -12.65 -9.24 10.41
N PHE A 33 -11.34 -9.47 10.55
CA PHE A 33 -10.41 -9.58 9.43
C PHE A 33 -10.83 -10.71 8.47
N MET A 34 -11.09 -11.91 9.00
CA MET A 34 -11.50 -13.07 8.20
C MET A 34 -12.85 -12.84 7.51
N LYS A 35 -13.80 -12.18 8.17
CA LYS A 35 -15.08 -11.79 7.55
C LYS A 35 -14.87 -10.81 6.39
N ASN A 36 -13.96 -9.85 6.52
CA ASN A 36 -13.68 -8.85 5.49
C ASN A 36 -12.97 -9.44 4.25
N ILE A 37 -12.23 -10.55 4.40
CA ILE A 37 -11.68 -11.28 3.25
C ILE A 37 -12.80 -11.73 2.29
N GLU A 38 -13.96 -12.13 2.82
CA GLU A 38 -15.10 -12.53 1.98
C GLU A 38 -15.70 -11.36 1.20
N ALA A 39 -15.56 -10.12 1.69
CA ALA A 39 -15.88 -8.94 0.90
C ALA A 39 -14.83 -8.69 -0.19
N LEU A 40 -13.54 -8.82 0.15
CA LEU A 40 -12.44 -8.63 -0.80
C LEU A 40 -12.48 -9.62 -1.97
N LYS A 41 -12.86 -10.87 -1.72
CA LYS A 41 -13.01 -11.91 -2.76
C LYS A 41 -14.09 -11.61 -3.80
N LYS A 42 -15.01 -10.67 -3.53
CA LYS A 42 -16.05 -10.26 -4.49
C LYS A 42 -15.51 -9.34 -5.58
N PHE A 43 -14.36 -8.71 -5.35
CA PHE A 43 -13.74 -7.86 -6.37
C PHE A 43 -13.05 -8.73 -7.43
N LYS A 44 -13.06 -8.24 -8.67
CA LYS A 44 -12.26 -8.83 -9.73
C LYS A 44 -10.78 -8.53 -9.45
N ILE A 45 -10.04 -9.56 -9.08
CA ILE A 45 -8.58 -9.48 -8.96
C ILE A 45 -8.00 -9.49 -10.38
N VAL A 46 -7.12 -8.53 -10.66
CA VAL A 46 -6.45 -8.40 -11.95
C VAL A 46 -4.95 -8.29 -11.73
N ASP A 47 -4.17 -8.74 -12.72
CA ASP A 47 -2.78 -8.33 -12.85
C ASP A 47 -2.77 -6.86 -13.27
N SER A 48 -2.57 -5.97 -12.29
CA SER A 48 -2.66 -4.52 -12.47
C SER A 48 -1.58 -3.99 -13.38
N GLU A 49 -0.37 -4.54 -13.33
CA GLU A 49 0.75 -4.12 -14.19
C GLU A 49 0.41 -4.44 -15.65
N HIS A 50 0.00 -5.68 -15.92
CA HIS A 50 -0.39 -6.08 -17.27
C HIS A 50 -1.59 -5.28 -17.78
N TYR A 51 -2.59 -5.06 -16.93
CA TYR A 51 -3.77 -4.26 -17.29
C TYR A 51 -3.41 -2.82 -17.69
N LEU A 52 -2.56 -2.15 -16.90
CA LEU A 52 -2.14 -0.78 -17.17
C LEU A 52 -1.27 -0.69 -18.43
N HIS A 53 -0.39 -1.67 -18.64
CA HIS A 53 0.41 -1.76 -19.86
C HIS A 53 -0.45 -1.89 -21.12
N GLU A 54 -1.45 -2.76 -21.12
CA GLU A 54 -2.36 -2.91 -22.25
C GLU A 54 -3.26 -1.68 -22.45
N ALA A 55 -3.70 -1.04 -21.36
CA ALA A 55 -4.41 0.24 -21.44
C ALA A 55 -3.55 1.33 -22.08
N GLN A 56 -2.27 1.39 -21.72
CA GLN A 56 -1.31 2.33 -22.29
C GLN A 56 -1.05 2.06 -23.77
N LYS A 57 -0.85 0.80 -24.18
CA LYS A 57 -0.72 0.41 -25.60
C LYS A 57 -1.94 0.78 -26.42
N ALA A 58 -3.14 0.64 -25.85
CA ALA A 58 -4.39 1.04 -26.46
C ALA A 58 -4.61 2.57 -26.50
N GLY A 59 -3.62 3.36 -26.07
CA GLY A 59 -3.68 4.82 -26.10
C GLY A 59 -4.62 5.44 -25.06
N LYS A 60 -5.04 4.68 -24.04
CA LYS A 60 -5.90 5.20 -22.97
C LYS A 60 -5.12 6.19 -22.10
N LYS A 61 -5.84 7.17 -21.56
CA LYS A 61 -5.31 8.07 -20.52
C LYS A 61 -5.39 7.37 -19.17
N ILE A 62 -4.31 7.49 -18.39
CA ILE A 62 -4.19 6.95 -17.03
C ILE A 62 -3.90 8.14 -16.12
N LEU A 63 -4.67 8.29 -15.05
CA LEU A 63 -4.41 9.24 -13.97
C LEU A 63 -3.93 8.45 -12.76
N ALA A 64 -2.70 8.74 -12.32
CA ALA A 64 -2.17 8.23 -11.07
C ALA A 64 -2.49 9.24 -9.96
N GLU A 65 -3.30 8.84 -8.99
CA GLU A 65 -3.63 9.66 -7.83
C GLU A 65 -2.62 9.38 -6.71
N GLY A 66 -1.86 10.40 -6.33
CA GLY A 66 -0.98 10.33 -5.16
C GLY A 66 -1.77 10.43 -3.86
N ALA A 67 -1.33 9.72 -2.84
CA ALA A 67 -1.82 9.89 -1.48
C ALA A 67 -0.73 10.55 -0.62
N GLN A 68 -1.17 11.28 0.42
CA GLN A 68 -0.31 12.09 1.31
C GLN A 68 0.41 13.23 0.57
N GLY A 69 1.11 14.09 1.31
CA GLY A 69 1.89 15.19 0.75
C GLY A 69 3.32 14.77 0.40
N SER A 70 3.90 15.35 -0.66
CA SER A 70 5.27 15.01 -1.09
C SER A 70 6.35 15.32 -0.05
N LEU A 71 6.09 16.20 0.91
CA LEU A 71 7.01 16.48 2.03
C LEU A 71 6.96 15.41 3.14
N LEU A 72 6.03 14.46 3.06
CA LEU A 72 5.98 13.28 3.91
C LEU A 72 6.70 12.09 3.26
N ASP A 73 7.38 12.27 2.13
CA ASP A 73 8.14 11.21 1.48
C ASP A 73 9.20 10.61 2.42
N VAL A 74 9.36 9.30 2.41
CA VAL A 74 10.29 8.59 3.30
C VAL A 74 11.75 9.01 3.14
N ASP A 75 12.17 9.34 1.91
CA ASP A 75 13.55 9.71 1.58
C ASP A 75 13.75 11.22 1.54
N PHE A 76 12.76 11.95 1.02
CA PHE A 76 12.88 13.39 0.73
C PHE A 76 12.11 14.30 1.68
N GLY A 77 11.33 13.73 2.60
CA GLY A 77 10.64 14.47 3.63
C GLY A 77 11.52 14.76 4.85
N THR A 78 10.90 15.33 5.87
CA THR A 78 11.57 15.66 7.14
C THR A 78 11.73 14.43 8.04
N TYR A 79 12.58 13.49 7.65
CA TYR A 79 12.80 12.24 8.41
C TYR A 79 13.21 12.54 9.88
N PRO A 80 12.67 11.84 10.89
CA PRO A 80 11.75 10.68 10.82
C PRO A 80 10.25 11.05 10.79
N PHE A 81 9.89 12.34 10.69
CA PHE A 81 8.50 12.83 10.65
C PHE A 81 7.91 12.73 9.24
N VAL A 82 7.92 11.53 8.69
CA VAL A 82 7.53 11.19 7.32
C VAL A 82 6.59 9.98 7.33
N THR A 83 5.94 9.68 6.20
CA THR A 83 5.27 8.38 6.02
C THR A 83 6.31 7.29 5.76
N SER A 84 5.89 6.03 5.82
CA SER A 84 6.75 4.86 5.60
C SER A 84 6.92 4.49 4.12
N SER A 85 6.67 5.42 3.19
CA SER A 85 6.68 5.15 1.75
C SER A 85 7.00 6.39 0.90
N THR A 86 7.28 6.16 -0.37
CA THR A 86 7.43 7.22 -1.38
C THR A 86 6.08 7.89 -1.67
N THR A 87 6.04 9.22 -1.67
CA THR A 87 4.85 10.04 -1.96
C THR A 87 5.06 11.02 -3.11
N THR A 88 6.28 11.07 -3.64
CA THR A 88 6.57 11.80 -4.89
C THR A 88 5.98 11.10 -6.10
N ALA A 89 5.95 11.79 -7.26
CA ALA A 89 5.48 11.22 -8.52
C ALA A 89 6.23 9.94 -8.95
N ALA A 90 7.45 9.72 -8.45
CA ALA A 90 8.21 8.50 -8.70
C ALA A 90 7.52 7.25 -8.13
N GLY A 91 6.73 7.38 -7.05
CA GLY A 91 5.96 6.28 -6.47
C GLY A 91 4.94 5.68 -7.45
N ALA A 92 4.44 6.47 -8.40
CA ALA A 92 3.56 5.94 -9.45
C ALA A 92 4.30 4.96 -10.38
N CYS A 93 5.61 5.14 -10.60
CA CYS A 93 6.38 4.25 -11.47
C CYS A 93 6.52 2.85 -10.86
N THR A 94 6.95 2.78 -9.61
CA THR A 94 7.17 1.50 -8.91
C THR A 94 5.86 0.89 -8.42
N GLY A 95 4.89 1.70 -7.99
CA GLY A 95 3.60 1.23 -7.46
C GLY A 95 2.63 0.74 -8.54
N LEU A 96 2.71 1.27 -9.76
CA LEU A 96 1.82 0.90 -10.87
C LEU A 96 2.52 0.13 -12.00
N GLY A 97 3.84 -0.03 -11.95
CA GLY A 97 4.63 -0.65 -13.02
C GLY A 97 4.76 0.23 -14.27
N ILE A 98 4.70 1.55 -14.13
CA ILE A 98 4.82 2.49 -15.24
C ILE A 98 6.27 2.90 -15.41
N ALA A 99 6.84 2.69 -16.60
CA ALA A 99 8.20 3.13 -16.87
C ALA A 99 8.33 4.67 -16.75
N PRO A 100 9.40 5.21 -16.12
CA PRO A 100 9.51 6.64 -15.85
C PRO A 100 9.36 7.54 -17.09
N ASN A 101 9.86 7.10 -18.26
CA ASN A 101 9.74 7.84 -19.52
C ASN A 101 8.32 7.87 -20.11
N LYS A 102 7.34 7.23 -19.45
CA LYS A 102 5.93 7.23 -19.85
C LYS A 102 5.09 8.21 -19.06
N ILE A 103 5.60 8.72 -17.94
CA ILE A 103 4.98 9.84 -17.24
C ILE A 103 5.07 11.08 -18.15
N LYS A 104 3.94 11.74 -18.36
CA LYS A 104 3.84 12.91 -19.24
C LYS A 104 3.73 14.21 -18.45
N GLU A 105 2.76 14.26 -17.56
CA GLU A 105 2.41 15.44 -16.78
C GLU A 105 2.38 15.08 -15.30
N VAL A 106 2.85 16.00 -14.46
CA VAL A 106 2.81 15.90 -13.00
C VAL A 106 2.16 17.17 -12.48
N PHE A 107 1.03 17.03 -11.77
CA PHE A 107 0.26 18.14 -11.23
C PHE A 107 0.51 18.24 -9.72
N GLY A 108 1.17 19.31 -9.28
CA GLY A 108 1.35 19.62 -7.87
C GLY A 108 0.14 20.36 -7.30
N ILE A 109 -0.43 19.85 -6.22
CA ILE A 109 -1.52 20.48 -5.47
C ILE A 109 -0.93 20.99 -4.15
N PHE A 110 -1.19 22.26 -3.82
CA PHE A 110 -0.61 22.96 -2.67
C PHE A 110 -1.71 23.64 -1.85
#